data_AF-A0A848FUV3-F1
#
_entry.id   AF-A0A848FUV3-F1
#
_cell.length_a   1.000
_cell.length_b   1.000
_cell.length_c   1.000
_cell.angle_alpha   90.00
_cell.angle_beta   90.00
_cell.angle_gamma   90.00
#
_symmetry.space_group_name_H-M   'P 1'
#
loop_
_entity.id
_entity.type
_entity.pdbx_description
1 polymer ?
#
loop_
_entity_poly.entity_id
_entity_poly.type
_entity_poly.pdbx_seq_one_letter_code
_entity_poly.pdbx_strand_id
1 'polypeptide(L)'
;MKKVTTLLLAIGIAASTAYSQSKVFNEVNSGISTQVSAISQNSAVIGYLAFTRLEKITDEEFNYRISLMDENLNDIGTINFKEKDLMLQHVAFEQDVICLSYVKPDWGKRVVRKKKQKDEPAPDRKNSLLLQFVSLDGKIIGTDSIPVTVVVERASELKQTGPAAKFKSKPQLMSVPNHGFVSVFGDKKGVELSFYSSQGKQIWKKKVEEDIAGDISILTSDSSVYLLTNGKENKNIRRSDVPNSFEILGYNVKEGSAYAKRVIKDKKGHQLELLAFGTDPATGKPFMSGVLKGTRGSASNYSPNSLMRGEYAGLFTYDITGTQKQDMKETFTYWDDNSNAQITQKGFNIEHNSYPLIQNSFRDFEGNTYFAADGIRRKVRPGRIIGSLFIVPLSVFNPVILLTVGTRSAKLGDPLIYKLGANGQLTTSTIFEGEKSKWYPARSPLYYTGSKSYLPVANSDLKQQYLVVNETNKSSIYNVATKKVVRSIPTSDKNIVRGVTRAKDGHILITEYNKKEKYTRISIEAL
;
A
#
# COMPACT_ATOMS: atom_id res chain seq x y z
N MET A 1 -4.13 -20.64 52.01
CA MET A 1 -3.69 -19.45 51.23
C MET A 1 -3.07 -19.79 49.88
N LYS A 2 -2.13 -20.74 49.73
CA LYS A 2 -1.50 -21.08 48.44
C LYS A 2 -2.48 -21.45 47.31
N LYS A 3 -3.58 -22.17 47.60
CA LYS A 3 -4.57 -22.58 46.57
C LYS A 3 -5.42 -21.42 46.03
N VAL A 4 -5.64 -20.36 46.83
CA VAL A 4 -6.44 -19.20 46.43
C VAL A 4 -5.60 -18.25 45.56
N THR A 5 -4.31 -18.09 45.86
CA THR A 5 -3.39 -17.33 44.99
C THR A 5 -3.14 -18.03 43.66
N THR A 6 -3.06 -19.36 43.60
CA THR A 6 -2.94 -20.08 42.31
C THR A 6 -4.21 -19.98 41.47
N LEU A 7 -5.40 -19.99 42.09
CA LEU A 7 -6.67 -19.82 41.39
C LEU A 7 -6.86 -18.39 40.86
N LEU A 8 -6.49 -17.37 41.64
CA LEU A 8 -6.50 -15.96 41.19
C LEU A 8 -5.46 -15.70 40.10
N LEU A 9 -4.29 -16.35 40.15
CA LEU A 9 -3.30 -16.28 39.08
C LEU A 9 -3.80 -16.99 37.81
N ALA A 10 -4.48 -18.14 37.93
CA ALA A 10 -5.08 -18.86 36.81
C ALA A 10 -6.26 -18.12 36.18
N ILE A 11 -7.10 -17.43 36.99
CA ILE A 11 -8.19 -16.57 36.51
C ILE A 11 -7.61 -15.29 35.88
N GLY A 12 -6.51 -14.73 36.41
CA GLY A 12 -5.79 -13.62 35.78
C GLY A 12 -5.11 -14.00 34.45
N ILE A 13 -4.62 -15.23 34.33
CA ILE A 13 -4.04 -15.77 33.08
C ILE A 13 -5.14 -16.16 32.07
N ALA A 14 -6.29 -16.64 32.54
CA ALA A 14 -7.46 -16.91 31.69
C ALA A 14 -8.16 -15.61 31.23
N ALA A 15 -8.13 -14.54 32.03
CA ALA A 15 -8.66 -13.23 31.65
C ALA A 15 -7.71 -12.43 30.73
N SER A 16 -6.50 -12.93 30.47
CA SER A 16 -5.54 -12.36 29.53
C SER A 16 -5.44 -13.13 28.21
N THR A 17 -6.34 -14.08 27.95
CA THR A 17 -6.63 -14.45 26.56
C THR A 17 -7.34 -13.26 25.92
N ALA A 18 -6.54 -12.43 25.22
CA ALA A 18 -7.02 -11.38 24.35
C ALA A 18 -8.26 -11.87 23.60
N TYR A 19 -9.34 -11.09 23.66
CA TYR A 19 -10.60 -11.36 22.96
C TYR A 19 -10.32 -11.49 21.45
N SER A 20 -9.96 -12.68 21.00
CA SER A 20 -9.72 -13.00 19.60
C SER A 20 -11.04 -13.49 19.02
N GLN A 21 -11.71 -12.61 18.28
CA GLN A 21 -12.88 -12.99 17.49
C GLN A 21 -12.39 -13.59 16.19
N SER A 22 -12.92 -14.75 15.81
CA SER A 22 -12.49 -15.43 14.59
C SER A 22 -13.63 -16.02 13.81
N LYS A 23 -13.52 -16.01 12.49
CA LYS A 23 -14.49 -16.57 11.54
C LYS A 23 -13.80 -17.49 10.55
N VAL A 24 -14.46 -18.60 10.21
CA VAL A 24 -13.92 -19.62 9.29
C VAL A 24 -14.70 -19.58 7.98
N PHE A 25 -13.97 -19.50 6.87
CA PHE A 25 -14.49 -19.56 5.52
C PHE A 25 -14.01 -20.84 4.84
N ASN A 26 -14.94 -21.73 4.52
CA ASN A 26 -14.66 -22.95 3.78
C ASN A 26 -14.65 -22.66 2.27
N GLU A 27 -13.72 -23.25 1.52
CA GLU A 27 -13.78 -23.23 0.05
C GLU A 27 -15.00 -24.06 -0.41
N VAL A 28 -15.93 -23.45 -1.13
CA VAL A 28 -17.13 -24.15 -1.64
C VAL A 28 -17.09 -24.23 -3.16
N ASN A 29 -16.89 -25.45 -3.68
CA ASN A 29 -17.08 -25.93 -5.06
C ASN A 29 -16.43 -25.13 -6.23
N SER A 30 -16.14 -25.80 -7.35
CA SER A 30 -15.49 -25.19 -8.52
C SER A 30 -16.47 -24.30 -9.32
N GLY A 31 -16.71 -23.08 -8.85
CA GLY A 31 -17.60 -22.13 -9.54
C GLY A 31 -17.97 -20.90 -8.72
N ILE A 32 -17.89 -21.00 -7.40
CA ILE A 32 -18.08 -19.88 -6.47
C ILE A 32 -16.73 -19.20 -6.27
N SER A 33 -16.73 -17.86 -6.28
CA SER A 33 -15.54 -17.08 -5.92
C SER A 33 -15.91 -16.01 -4.91
N THR A 34 -15.20 -15.98 -3.78
CA THR A 34 -15.39 -14.97 -2.74
C THR A 34 -14.16 -14.08 -2.62
N GLN A 35 -14.37 -12.77 -2.68
CA GLN A 35 -13.37 -11.75 -2.38
C GLN A 35 -13.75 -11.08 -1.06
N VAL A 36 -12.82 -11.06 -0.11
CA VAL A 36 -13.00 -10.33 1.16
C VAL A 36 -12.26 -9.00 1.07
N SER A 37 -12.95 -7.92 1.43
CA SER A 37 -12.38 -6.56 1.46
C SER A 37 -12.71 -5.90 2.79
N ALA A 38 -11.77 -5.13 3.32
CA ALA A 38 -12.02 -4.28 4.49
C ALA A 38 -12.91 -3.09 4.10
N ILE A 39 -13.79 -2.70 5.02
CA ILE A 39 -14.58 -1.48 4.95
C ILE A 39 -13.83 -0.44 5.78
N SER A 40 -13.42 0.66 5.14
CA SER A 40 -12.66 1.71 5.82
C SER A 40 -13.37 3.06 5.79
N GLN A 41 -13.23 3.80 6.89
CA GLN A 41 -13.58 5.22 7.01
C GLN A 41 -12.35 5.96 7.55
N ASN A 42 -11.90 7.01 6.86
CA ASN A 42 -10.74 7.82 7.27
C ASN A 42 -9.47 6.99 7.59
N SER A 43 -9.20 5.95 6.79
CA SER A 43 -8.08 5.01 6.98
C SER A 43 -8.17 4.07 8.19
N ALA A 44 -9.25 4.11 8.96
CA ALA A 44 -9.60 3.14 9.99
C ALA A 44 -10.50 2.05 9.41
N VAL A 45 -10.26 0.78 9.75
CA VAL A 45 -11.15 -0.33 9.38
C VAL A 45 -12.30 -0.37 10.37
N ILE A 46 -13.53 -0.39 9.86
CA ILE A 46 -14.76 -0.36 10.65
C ILE A 46 -15.66 -1.57 10.36
N GLY A 47 -15.21 -2.47 9.49
CA GLY A 47 -15.96 -3.66 9.10
C GLY A 47 -15.31 -4.38 7.93
N TYR A 48 -15.98 -5.41 7.45
CA TYR A 48 -15.52 -6.25 6.35
C TYR A 48 -16.71 -6.59 5.45
N LEU A 49 -16.45 -6.75 4.14
CA LEU A 49 -17.40 -7.45 3.28
C LEU A 49 -16.79 -8.69 2.65
N ALA A 50 -17.63 -9.69 2.43
CA ALA A 50 -17.37 -10.80 1.54
C ALA A 50 -18.25 -10.67 0.29
N PHE A 51 -17.64 -10.34 -0.84
CA PHE A 51 -18.27 -10.30 -2.15
C PHE A 51 -18.16 -11.67 -2.82
N THR A 52 -19.27 -12.38 -2.94
CA THR A 52 -19.34 -13.73 -3.46
C THR A 52 -20.07 -13.74 -4.79
N ARG A 53 -19.38 -14.18 -5.85
CA ARG A 53 -20.03 -14.57 -7.10
C ARG A 53 -20.52 -16.02 -6.96
N LEU A 54 -21.82 -16.21 -7.12
CA LEU A 54 -22.50 -17.49 -7.03
C LEU A 54 -22.66 -18.09 -8.43
N GLU A 55 -23.70 -18.89 -8.63
CA GLU A 55 -24.00 -19.55 -9.88
C GLU A 55 -24.29 -18.59 -11.04
N LYS A 56 -23.89 -19.05 -12.24
CA LYS A 56 -24.14 -18.39 -13.52
C LYS A 56 -25.61 -18.55 -13.90
N ILE A 57 -26.30 -17.44 -14.19
CA ILE A 57 -27.72 -17.43 -14.57
C ILE A 57 -27.84 -17.57 -16.09
N THR A 58 -27.08 -16.74 -16.81
CA THR A 58 -27.02 -16.73 -18.28
C THR A 58 -25.57 -16.59 -18.72
N ASP A 59 -25.30 -16.55 -20.03
CA ASP A 59 -23.93 -16.40 -20.54
C ASP A 59 -23.17 -15.18 -20.00
N GLU A 60 -23.89 -14.14 -19.61
CA GLU A 60 -23.32 -12.87 -19.18
C GLU A 60 -23.72 -12.46 -17.75
N GLU A 61 -24.70 -13.11 -17.12
CA GLU A 61 -25.26 -12.72 -15.81
C GLU A 61 -24.98 -13.74 -14.70
N PHE A 62 -24.72 -13.21 -13.50
CA PHE A 62 -24.39 -13.99 -12.32
C PHE A 62 -25.24 -13.55 -11.13
N ASN A 63 -25.50 -14.49 -10.22
CA ASN A 63 -25.98 -14.16 -8.88
C ASN A 63 -24.80 -13.69 -8.02
N TYR A 64 -24.97 -12.60 -7.28
CA TYR A 64 -24.00 -12.11 -6.31
C TYR A 64 -24.58 -12.07 -4.92
N ARG A 65 -23.73 -12.33 -3.93
CA ARG A 65 -24.00 -12.14 -2.51
C ARG A 65 -22.92 -11.29 -1.89
N ILE A 66 -23.32 -10.20 -1.25
CA ILE A 66 -22.47 -9.42 -0.34
C ILE A 66 -22.85 -9.80 1.08
N SER A 67 -21.89 -10.27 1.87
CA SER A 67 -22.06 -10.42 3.32
C SER A 67 -21.29 -9.29 4.01
N LEU A 68 -22.01 -8.47 4.76
CA LEU A 68 -21.48 -7.36 5.54
C LEU A 68 -21.20 -7.83 6.96
N MET A 69 -20.04 -7.49 7.46
CA MET A 69 -19.58 -7.82 8.80
C MET A 69 -19.09 -6.56 9.51
N ASP A 70 -19.32 -6.48 10.82
CA ASP A 70 -18.81 -5.41 11.67
C ASP A 70 -17.29 -5.55 11.89
N GLU A 71 -16.72 -4.62 12.64
CA GLU A 71 -15.29 -4.62 12.98
C GLU A 71 -14.86 -5.81 13.86
N ASN A 72 -15.82 -6.66 14.25
CA ASN A 72 -15.69 -7.83 15.11
C ASN A 72 -15.99 -9.15 14.35
N LEU A 73 -16.19 -9.07 13.03
CA LEU A 73 -16.58 -10.17 12.13
C LEU A 73 -17.99 -10.74 12.34
N ASN A 74 -18.83 -10.07 13.14
CA ASN A 74 -20.24 -10.42 13.29
C ASN A 74 -20.99 -10.03 12.02
N ASP A 75 -21.88 -10.90 11.55
CA ASP A 75 -22.71 -10.59 10.38
C ASP A 75 -23.70 -9.46 10.71
N ILE A 76 -23.62 -8.36 9.97
CA ILE A 76 -24.56 -7.23 10.06
C ILE A 76 -25.70 -7.44 9.06
N GLY A 77 -25.37 -7.91 7.86
CA GLY A 77 -26.34 -7.97 6.77
C GLY A 77 -25.86 -8.79 5.59
N THR A 78 -26.81 -9.19 4.74
CA THR A 78 -26.51 -9.87 3.49
C THR A 78 -27.36 -9.30 2.38
N ILE A 79 -26.73 -8.98 1.24
CA ILE A 79 -27.40 -8.47 0.05
C ILE A 79 -27.23 -9.49 -1.07
N ASN A 80 -28.32 -9.88 -1.70
CA ASN A 80 -28.30 -10.68 -2.90
C ASN A 80 -28.78 -9.84 -4.08
N PHE A 81 -28.06 -9.88 -5.19
CA PHE A 81 -28.45 -9.16 -6.40
C PHE A 81 -27.94 -9.86 -7.66
N LYS A 82 -28.45 -9.41 -8.81
CA LYS A 82 -28.12 -9.97 -10.12
C LYS A 82 -27.50 -8.88 -10.98
N GLU A 83 -26.41 -9.21 -11.63
CA GLU A 83 -25.74 -8.30 -12.54
C GLU A 83 -24.88 -9.09 -13.53
N LYS A 84 -24.41 -8.41 -14.59
CA LYS A 84 -23.33 -8.91 -15.43
C LYS A 84 -22.05 -9.15 -14.63
N ASP A 85 -21.02 -9.71 -15.27
CA ASP A 85 -19.72 -9.90 -14.63
C ASP A 85 -19.23 -8.60 -13.97
N LEU A 86 -18.91 -8.66 -12.68
CA LEU A 86 -18.50 -7.52 -11.84
C LEU A 86 -17.16 -7.83 -11.18
N MET A 87 -16.29 -6.84 -11.16
CA MET A 87 -15.01 -6.89 -10.45
C MET A 87 -14.96 -5.79 -9.41
N LEU A 88 -15.13 -6.13 -8.13
CA LEU A 88 -15.04 -5.19 -7.01
C LEU A 88 -13.64 -4.57 -6.96
N GLN A 89 -13.59 -3.24 -7.03
CA GLN A 89 -12.35 -2.46 -6.95
C GLN A 89 -12.15 -1.87 -5.56
N HIS A 90 -13.16 -1.16 -5.04
CA HIS A 90 -13.06 -0.41 -3.79
C HIS A 90 -14.37 -0.40 -3.02
N VAL A 91 -14.23 -0.13 -1.72
CA VAL A 91 -15.30 -0.07 -0.73
C VAL A 91 -15.02 1.14 0.15
N ALA A 92 -16.03 1.97 0.36
CA ALA A 92 -15.97 3.08 1.29
C ALA A 92 -17.24 3.11 2.13
N PHE A 93 -17.16 3.66 3.33
CA PHE A 93 -18.28 3.80 4.23
C PHE A 93 -18.40 5.21 4.76
N GLU A 94 -19.63 5.70 4.81
CA GLU A 94 -19.95 6.99 5.42
C GLU A 94 -21.32 6.90 6.08
N GLN A 95 -21.37 7.26 7.37
CA GLN A 95 -22.57 7.21 8.21
C GLN A 95 -23.19 5.81 8.30
N ASP A 96 -24.23 5.51 7.51
CA ASP A 96 -24.93 4.22 7.49
C ASP A 96 -24.96 3.61 6.08
N VAL A 97 -24.07 4.08 5.20
CA VAL A 97 -24.05 3.72 3.79
C VAL A 97 -22.66 3.21 3.41
N ILE A 98 -22.65 2.09 2.68
CA ILE A 98 -21.48 1.52 2.03
C ILE A 98 -21.58 1.84 0.55
N CYS A 99 -20.55 2.48 0.00
CA CYS A 99 -20.40 2.64 -1.43
C CYS A 99 -19.43 1.59 -1.97
N LEU A 100 -19.87 0.86 -3.00
CA LEU A 100 -19.13 -0.21 -3.67
C LEU A 100 -18.82 0.24 -5.09
N SER A 101 -17.54 0.17 -5.46
CA SER A 101 -17.08 0.50 -6.81
C SER A 101 -16.68 -0.78 -7.56
N TYR A 102 -17.34 -1.02 -8.69
CA TYR A 102 -17.08 -2.17 -9.56
C TYR A 102 -16.66 -1.74 -10.95
N VAL A 103 -15.76 -2.49 -11.55
CA VAL A 103 -15.62 -2.49 -13.01
C VAL A 103 -16.62 -3.50 -13.54
N LYS A 104 -17.49 -3.04 -14.45
CA LYS A 104 -18.42 -3.85 -15.23
C LYS A 104 -17.85 -4.03 -16.64
N PRO A 105 -17.00 -5.06 -16.85
CA PRO A 105 -16.39 -5.30 -18.13
C PRO A 105 -17.41 -5.83 -19.16
N ASP A 106 -17.33 -5.31 -20.37
CA ASP A 106 -17.92 -5.95 -21.54
C ASP A 106 -16.83 -6.82 -22.19
N TRP A 107 -16.77 -8.10 -21.82
CA TRP A 107 -15.76 -9.01 -22.36
C TRP A 107 -16.04 -9.42 -23.80
N GLY A 108 -17.26 -9.16 -24.31
CA GLY A 108 -17.79 -9.76 -25.53
C GLY A 108 -17.81 -11.29 -25.48
N LYS A 109 -18.42 -11.94 -26.49
CA LYS A 109 -18.19 -13.36 -26.72
C LYS A 109 -16.68 -13.59 -26.90
N ARG A 110 -16.10 -14.61 -26.27
CA ARG A 110 -14.70 -15.05 -26.49
C ARG A 110 -14.53 -15.44 -27.96
N VAL A 111 -14.31 -14.47 -28.84
CA VAL A 111 -13.91 -14.75 -30.21
C VAL A 111 -12.42 -15.07 -30.14
N VAL A 112 -12.09 -16.35 -30.25
CA VAL A 112 -10.72 -16.80 -30.52
C VAL A 112 -10.33 -16.23 -31.89
N ARG A 113 -9.82 -15.00 -31.90
CA ARG A 113 -9.37 -14.34 -33.14
C ARG A 113 -8.11 -15.06 -33.62
N LYS A 114 -8.11 -15.52 -34.88
CA LYS A 114 -6.95 -16.15 -35.53
C LYS A 114 -5.75 -15.18 -35.48
N LYS A 115 -4.53 -15.72 -35.43
CA LYS A 115 -3.23 -15.01 -35.30
C LYS A 115 -3.06 -13.77 -36.21
N LYS A 116 -3.76 -13.69 -37.36
CA LYS A 116 -3.72 -12.57 -38.32
C LYS A 116 -4.66 -11.38 -38.01
N GLN A 117 -5.59 -11.49 -37.05
CA GLN A 117 -6.47 -10.39 -36.59
C GLN A 117 -5.99 -9.78 -35.26
N LYS A 118 -4.68 -9.88 -34.96
CA LYS A 118 -4.12 -9.49 -33.67
C LYS A 118 -4.07 -7.98 -33.45
N ASP A 119 -4.03 -7.18 -34.51
CA ASP A 119 -3.78 -5.74 -34.47
C ASP A 119 -5.02 -4.87 -34.68
N GLU A 120 -6.18 -5.47 -34.93
CA GLU A 120 -7.44 -4.72 -34.94
C GLU A 120 -7.84 -4.40 -33.48
N PRO A 121 -7.97 -3.10 -33.11
CA PRO A 121 -8.50 -2.74 -31.80
C PRO A 121 -9.85 -3.45 -31.61
N ALA A 122 -10.06 -4.01 -30.42
CA ALA A 122 -11.41 -4.48 -30.09
C ALA A 122 -12.38 -3.30 -30.27
N PRO A 123 -13.57 -3.50 -30.87
CA PRO A 123 -14.56 -2.44 -30.97
C PRO A 123 -14.77 -1.81 -29.59
N ASP A 124 -15.00 -0.49 -29.52
CA ASP A 124 -15.21 0.23 -28.25
C ASP A 124 -16.26 -0.49 -27.41
N ARG A 125 -15.78 -1.29 -26.45
CA ARG A 125 -16.63 -2.13 -25.61
C ARG A 125 -17.26 -1.27 -24.54
N LYS A 126 -18.53 -1.53 -24.21
CA LYS A 126 -19.30 -0.73 -23.24
C LYS A 126 -18.90 -1.09 -21.81
N ASN A 127 -17.64 -0.88 -21.45
CA ASN A 127 -17.21 -0.98 -20.06
C ASN A 127 -17.83 0.18 -19.27
N SER A 128 -18.24 -0.09 -18.04
CA SER A 128 -18.65 0.96 -17.10
C SER A 128 -18.03 0.77 -15.74
N LEU A 129 -17.87 1.89 -15.02
CA LEU A 129 -17.65 1.90 -13.60
C LEU A 129 -19.03 1.98 -12.93
N LEU A 130 -19.41 0.92 -12.21
CA LEU A 130 -20.66 0.88 -11.46
C LEU A 130 -20.36 1.26 -10.01
N LEU A 131 -21.05 2.29 -9.51
CA LEU A 131 -21.12 2.64 -8.11
C LEU A 131 -22.45 2.17 -7.55
N GLN A 132 -22.43 1.50 -6.40
CA GLN A 132 -23.62 1.00 -5.72
C GLN A 132 -23.60 1.45 -4.27
N PHE A 133 -24.66 2.10 -3.84
CA PHE A 133 -24.82 2.63 -2.49
C PHE A 133 -25.78 1.71 -1.74
N VAL A 134 -25.30 1.15 -0.64
CA VAL A 134 -25.99 0.13 0.13
C VAL A 134 -26.10 0.58 1.57
N SER A 135 -27.30 0.63 2.12
CA SER A 135 -27.51 0.87 3.55
C SER A 135 -27.12 -0.35 4.39
N LEU A 136 -26.86 -0.14 5.69
CA LEU A 136 -26.52 -1.22 6.62
C LEU A 136 -27.60 -2.31 6.76
N ASP A 137 -28.87 -1.98 6.49
CA ASP A 137 -29.99 -2.95 6.44
C ASP A 137 -30.00 -3.80 5.15
N GLY A 138 -28.98 -3.66 4.31
CA GLY A 138 -28.80 -4.48 3.12
C GLY A 138 -29.64 -4.08 1.92
N LYS A 139 -30.12 -2.82 1.86
CA LYS A 139 -30.87 -2.30 0.70
C LYS A 139 -29.96 -1.48 -0.20
N ILE A 140 -30.11 -1.66 -1.50
CA ILE A 140 -29.49 -0.79 -2.49
C ILE A 140 -30.32 0.49 -2.54
N ILE A 141 -29.75 1.60 -2.06
CA ILE A 141 -30.43 2.92 -2.01
C ILE A 141 -30.13 3.76 -3.25
N GLY A 142 -29.07 3.44 -4.00
CA GLY A 142 -28.73 4.14 -5.22
C GLY A 142 -27.69 3.39 -6.05
N THR A 143 -27.67 3.68 -7.35
CA THR A 143 -26.64 3.19 -8.28
C THR A 143 -26.30 4.26 -9.29
N ASP A 144 -25.03 4.35 -9.67
CA ASP A 144 -24.59 5.17 -10.80
C ASP A 144 -23.67 4.35 -11.71
N SER A 145 -23.86 4.43 -13.02
CA SER A 145 -23.09 3.66 -14.00
C SER A 145 -22.42 4.61 -14.97
N ILE A 146 -21.12 4.79 -14.80
CA ILE A 146 -20.32 5.73 -15.57
C ILE A 146 -19.65 4.99 -16.74
N PRO A 147 -19.93 5.35 -18.00
CA PRO A 147 -19.25 4.73 -19.14
C PRO A 147 -17.75 5.02 -19.11
N VAL A 148 -16.91 4.00 -19.26
CA VAL A 148 -15.44 4.14 -19.24
C VAL A 148 -14.81 3.60 -20.53
N THR A 149 -13.82 4.34 -21.05
CA THR A 149 -13.06 3.90 -22.23
C THR A 149 -11.70 3.36 -21.81
N VAL A 150 -11.60 2.04 -21.64
CA VAL A 150 -10.39 1.34 -21.17
C VAL A 150 -9.79 0.43 -22.24
N VAL A 151 -8.49 0.15 -22.11
CA VAL A 151 -7.83 -0.87 -22.94
C VAL A 151 -8.03 -2.23 -22.27
N VAL A 152 -8.62 -3.20 -22.98
CA VAL A 152 -8.72 -4.56 -22.47
C VAL A 152 -7.42 -5.32 -22.80
N GLU A 153 -6.62 -5.62 -21.78
CA GLU A 153 -5.45 -6.48 -21.95
C GLU A 153 -5.89 -7.94 -22.07
N ARG A 154 -5.30 -8.67 -23.05
CA ARG A 154 -5.55 -10.10 -23.21
C ARG A 154 -4.97 -10.86 -22.02
N ALA A 155 -5.68 -11.89 -21.57
CA ALA A 155 -5.12 -12.89 -20.67
C ALA A 155 -3.81 -13.44 -21.27
N SER A 156 -2.74 -13.43 -20.48
CA SER A 156 -1.48 -14.05 -20.86
C SER A 156 -1.58 -15.54 -20.55
N GLU A 157 -1.27 -16.43 -21.49
CA GLU A 157 -1.26 -17.89 -21.20
C GLU A 157 -0.23 -18.26 -20.09
N LEU A 158 0.78 -17.42 -19.85
CA LEU A 158 1.81 -17.60 -18.82
C LEU A 158 1.41 -17.11 -17.42
N LYS A 159 0.40 -16.26 -17.31
CA LYS A 159 -0.12 -15.76 -16.04
C LYS A 159 -1.56 -16.23 -15.97
N GLN A 160 -1.93 -17.11 -15.04
CA GLN A 160 -3.30 -17.60 -14.83
C GLN A 160 -4.34 -16.49 -14.48
N THR A 161 -4.07 -15.24 -14.81
CA THR A 161 -4.92 -14.08 -14.68
C THR A 161 -5.79 -13.94 -15.93
N GLY A 162 -7.10 -13.81 -15.71
CA GLY A 162 -8.06 -13.46 -16.76
C GLY A 162 -7.77 -12.11 -17.44
N PRO A 163 -8.55 -11.74 -18.47
CA PRO A 163 -8.42 -10.43 -19.10
C PRO A 163 -8.65 -9.31 -18.07
N ALA A 164 -7.98 -8.17 -18.24
CA ALA A 164 -8.03 -7.06 -17.29
C ALA A 164 -8.26 -5.73 -18.02
N ALA A 165 -9.10 -4.88 -17.44
CA ALA A 165 -9.28 -3.50 -17.89
C ALA A 165 -8.10 -2.64 -17.42
N LYS A 166 -7.37 -2.05 -18.37
CA LYS A 166 -6.29 -1.11 -18.08
C LYS A 166 -6.82 0.32 -18.10
N PHE A 167 -6.91 0.91 -16.92
CA PHE A 167 -7.19 2.32 -16.71
C PHE A 167 -5.91 3.18 -16.84
N LYS A 168 -6.06 4.45 -17.19
CA LYS A 168 -4.99 5.46 -17.10
C LYS A 168 -4.63 5.71 -15.63
N SER A 169 -5.65 5.79 -14.77
CA SER A 169 -5.53 5.78 -13.32
C SER A 169 -6.62 4.87 -12.77
N LYS A 170 -6.25 3.91 -11.91
CA LYS A 170 -7.21 2.92 -11.38
C LYS A 170 -8.35 3.61 -10.63
N PRO A 171 -9.58 3.09 -10.72
CA PRO A 171 -10.69 3.59 -9.92
C PRO A 171 -10.35 3.56 -8.44
N GLN A 172 -10.59 4.66 -7.75
CA GLN A 172 -10.46 4.81 -6.30
C GLN A 172 -11.73 5.42 -5.76
N LEU A 173 -12.11 5.00 -4.56
CA LEU A 173 -13.30 5.45 -3.86
C LEU A 173 -12.91 5.75 -2.41
N MET A 174 -13.29 6.92 -1.92
CA MET A 174 -13.09 7.33 -0.53
C MET A 174 -14.36 7.95 0.06
N SER A 175 -14.52 7.79 1.38
CA SER A 175 -15.53 8.52 2.14
C SER A 175 -15.08 9.96 2.38
N VAL A 176 -16.04 10.86 2.49
CA VAL A 176 -15.84 12.25 2.91
C VAL A 176 -16.66 12.46 4.17
N PRO A 177 -16.02 12.68 5.33
CA PRO A 177 -16.69 12.74 6.63
C PRO A 177 -17.91 13.67 6.62
N ASN A 178 -19.06 13.15 7.04
CA ASN A 178 -20.35 13.83 7.12
C ASN A 178 -20.93 14.35 5.80
N HIS A 179 -20.34 14.00 4.65
CA HIS A 179 -20.74 14.56 3.36
C HIS A 179 -21.09 13.51 2.31
N GLY A 180 -20.38 12.37 2.27
CA GLY A 180 -20.68 11.27 1.35
C GLY A 180 -19.44 10.61 0.79
N PHE A 181 -19.35 10.50 -0.54
CA PHE A 181 -18.33 9.70 -1.22
C PHE A 181 -17.72 10.43 -2.40
N VAL A 182 -16.43 10.19 -2.63
CA VAL A 182 -15.72 10.68 -3.81
C VAL A 182 -15.14 9.51 -4.59
N SER A 183 -15.35 9.54 -5.91
CA SER A 183 -14.82 8.57 -6.87
C SER A 183 -13.87 9.27 -7.82
N VAL A 184 -12.69 8.69 -8.05
CA VAL A 184 -11.74 9.16 -9.05
C VAL A 184 -11.28 8.00 -9.92
N PHE A 185 -11.25 8.20 -11.23
CA PHE A 185 -10.68 7.23 -12.17
C PHE A 185 -10.11 7.95 -13.40
N GLY A 186 -9.18 7.29 -14.09
CA GLY A 186 -8.61 7.77 -15.35
C GLY A 186 -8.85 6.79 -16.48
N ASP A 187 -9.42 7.24 -17.58
CA ASP A 187 -9.66 6.46 -18.80
C ASP A 187 -8.98 7.13 -20.01
N LYS A 188 -9.33 6.72 -21.25
CA LYS A 188 -8.76 7.35 -22.46
C LYS A 188 -9.19 8.83 -22.65
N LYS A 189 -10.32 9.26 -22.08
CA LYS A 189 -10.85 10.63 -22.24
C LYS A 189 -10.25 11.61 -21.24
N GLY A 190 -9.65 11.11 -20.17
CA GLY A 190 -8.99 11.91 -19.15
C GLY A 190 -9.20 11.32 -17.76
N VAL A 191 -9.04 12.17 -16.75
CA VAL A 191 -9.32 11.81 -15.35
C VAL A 191 -10.61 12.49 -14.93
N GLU A 192 -11.47 11.73 -14.28
CA GLU A 192 -12.77 12.16 -13.79
C GLU A 192 -12.81 12.05 -12.27
N LEU A 193 -13.33 13.09 -11.62
CA LEU A 193 -13.58 13.17 -10.20
C LEU A 193 -15.06 13.47 -9.98
N SER A 194 -15.76 12.59 -9.27
CA SER A 194 -17.19 12.72 -9.01
C SER A 194 -17.47 12.62 -7.51
N PHE A 195 -18.31 13.51 -7.02
CA PHE A 195 -18.73 13.55 -5.62
C PHE A 195 -20.21 13.21 -5.48
N TYR A 196 -20.52 12.37 -4.51
CA TYR A 196 -21.83 11.82 -4.24
C TYR A 196 -22.19 12.10 -2.78
N SER A 197 -23.45 12.46 -2.55
CA SER A 197 -24.02 12.47 -1.20
C SER A 197 -24.05 11.05 -0.60
N SER A 198 -24.29 10.95 0.72
CA SER A 198 -24.52 9.67 1.38
C SER A 198 -25.70 8.88 0.79
N GLN A 199 -26.66 9.55 0.14
CA GLN A 199 -27.81 8.93 -0.53
C GLN A 199 -27.50 8.49 -1.98
N GLY A 200 -26.25 8.55 -2.43
CA GLY A 200 -25.85 8.15 -3.78
C GLY A 200 -26.21 9.14 -4.88
N LYS A 201 -26.76 10.32 -4.55
CA LYS A 201 -26.98 11.40 -5.51
C LYS A 201 -25.65 12.10 -5.85
N GLN A 202 -25.30 12.16 -7.14
CA GLN A 202 -24.15 12.95 -7.61
C GLN A 202 -24.39 14.44 -7.35
N ILE A 203 -23.50 15.08 -6.59
CA ILE A 203 -23.58 16.51 -6.27
C ILE A 203 -22.84 17.33 -7.31
N TRP A 204 -21.61 16.93 -7.63
CA TRP A 204 -20.81 17.55 -8.68
C TRP A 204 -19.89 16.52 -9.33
N LYS A 205 -19.45 16.87 -10.55
CA LYS A 205 -18.53 16.08 -11.35
C LYS A 205 -17.56 17.03 -12.05
N LYS A 206 -16.27 16.69 -12.01
CA LYS A 206 -15.19 17.48 -12.59
C LYS A 206 -14.33 16.59 -13.46
N LYS A 207 -14.00 17.10 -14.64
CA LYS A 207 -12.89 16.59 -15.42
C LYS A 207 -11.63 17.24 -14.87
N VAL A 208 -10.65 16.44 -14.47
CA VAL A 208 -9.35 16.98 -14.09
C VAL A 208 -8.66 17.38 -15.38
N GLU A 209 -8.61 18.69 -15.64
CA GLU A 209 -8.14 19.28 -16.90
C GLU A 209 -6.66 19.00 -17.17
N GLU A 210 -5.94 18.58 -16.14
CA GLU A 210 -4.53 18.30 -16.23
C GLU A 210 -4.27 16.96 -16.91
N ASP A 211 -3.38 16.95 -17.90
CA ASP A 211 -2.79 15.69 -18.39
C ASP A 211 -1.98 15.00 -17.29
N ILE A 212 -2.65 14.22 -16.46
CA ILE A 212 -2.05 13.48 -15.35
C ILE A 212 -1.16 12.36 -15.91
N ALA A 213 0.09 12.31 -15.45
CA ALA A 213 1.01 11.23 -15.77
C ALA A 213 1.01 10.19 -14.65
N GLY A 214 0.59 8.97 -14.95
CA GLY A 214 0.65 7.83 -14.02
C GLY A 214 -0.55 7.71 -13.08
N ASP A 215 -0.33 6.98 -11.97
CA ASP A 215 -1.35 6.73 -10.95
C ASP A 215 -1.61 7.99 -10.10
N ILE A 216 -2.85 8.13 -9.64
CA ILE A 216 -3.30 9.20 -8.75
C ILE A 216 -3.42 8.61 -7.34
N SER A 217 -3.12 9.38 -6.31
CA SER A 217 -3.55 9.04 -4.94
C SER A 217 -4.58 10.07 -4.47
N ILE A 218 -5.64 9.61 -3.83
CA ILE A 218 -6.70 10.47 -3.28
C ILE A 218 -6.63 10.48 -1.75
N LEU A 219 -6.96 11.62 -1.14
CA LEU A 219 -7.19 11.76 0.29
C LEU A 219 -8.33 12.75 0.52
N THR A 220 -9.10 12.54 1.58
CA THR A 220 -10.27 13.37 1.91
C THR A 220 -10.13 13.97 3.31
N SER A 221 -10.68 15.16 3.48
CA SER A 221 -10.98 15.78 4.76
C SER A 221 -12.46 16.16 4.81
N ASP A 222 -12.91 16.73 5.92
CA ASP A 222 -14.26 17.29 6.06
C ASP A 222 -14.58 18.34 4.99
N SER A 223 -13.64 19.24 4.67
CA SER A 223 -13.86 20.35 3.76
C SER A 223 -13.39 20.11 2.32
N SER A 224 -12.50 19.13 2.12
CA SER A 224 -11.66 19.09 0.91
C SER A 224 -11.36 17.68 0.41
N VAL A 225 -11.22 17.56 -0.90
CA VAL A 225 -10.68 16.38 -1.59
C VAL A 225 -9.33 16.75 -2.18
N TYR A 226 -8.30 15.97 -1.89
CA TYR A 226 -6.94 16.15 -2.39
C TYR A 226 -6.57 15.01 -3.34
N LEU A 227 -6.06 15.37 -4.51
CA LEU A 227 -5.44 14.46 -5.46
C LEU A 227 -3.95 14.75 -5.50
N LEU A 228 -3.15 13.71 -5.34
CA LEU A 228 -1.70 13.74 -5.49
C LEU A 228 -1.32 13.05 -6.80
N THR A 229 -0.57 13.76 -7.65
CA THR A 229 -0.11 13.25 -8.94
C THR A 229 1.38 13.49 -9.13
N ASN A 230 1.99 12.76 -10.05
CA ASN A 230 3.36 13.03 -10.45
C ASN A 230 3.45 14.34 -11.25
N GLY A 231 4.48 15.15 -10.99
CA GLY A 231 4.70 16.41 -11.67
C GLY A 231 5.18 16.24 -13.11
N LYS A 232 4.82 17.19 -13.98
CA LYS A 232 5.02 17.09 -15.44
C LYS A 232 6.38 17.54 -15.97
N GLU A 233 7.29 17.97 -15.09
CA GLU A 233 8.54 18.64 -15.49
C GLU A 233 9.51 17.78 -16.32
N ASN A 234 9.21 16.52 -16.64
CA ASN A 234 10.00 15.75 -17.60
C ASN A 234 9.16 14.77 -18.44
N LYS A 235 8.69 15.25 -19.61
CA LYS A 235 7.98 14.43 -20.62
C LYS A 235 8.83 13.30 -21.24
N ASN A 236 10.14 13.27 -20.98
CA ASN A 236 11.09 12.25 -21.48
C ASN A 236 11.46 11.18 -20.45
N ILE A 237 10.80 11.15 -19.29
CA ILE A 237 11.00 10.11 -18.28
C ILE A 237 10.48 8.77 -18.80
N ARG A 238 11.31 7.72 -18.73
CA ARG A 238 10.89 6.34 -18.97
C ARG A 238 9.87 5.96 -17.89
N ARG A 239 8.93 5.05 -18.16
CA ARG A 239 7.93 4.56 -17.19
C ARG A 239 8.49 4.10 -15.82
N SER A 240 9.81 3.94 -15.70
CA SER A 240 10.53 3.53 -14.50
C SER A 240 11.09 4.66 -13.64
N ASP A 241 11.06 5.92 -14.09
CA ASP A 241 11.79 6.97 -13.35
C ASP A 241 10.88 7.63 -12.30
N VAL A 242 11.44 7.81 -11.11
CA VAL A 242 10.79 8.48 -9.98
C VAL A 242 10.52 9.95 -10.36
N PRO A 243 9.35 10.51 -10.03
CA PRO A 243 9.03 11.88 -10.39
C PRO A 243 9.95 12.88 -9.70
N ASN A 244 10.32 13.95 -10.42
CA ASN A 244 11.11 15.04 -9.85
C ASN A 244 10.31 15.93 -8.89
N SER A 245 8.99 15.88 -9.00
CA SER A 245 8.06 16.70 -8.23
C SER A 245 6.71 15.99 -8.11
N PHE A 246 5.93 16.40 -7.13
CA PHE A 246 4.52 16.02 -7.01
C PHE A 246 3.63 17.24 -7.21
N GLU A 247 2.42 17.03 -7.72
CA GLU A 247 1.40 18.05 -7.85
C GLU A 247 0.21 17.68 -6.94
N ILE A 248 -0.20 18.62 -6.09
CA ILE A 248 -1.42 18.51 -5.28
C ILE A 248 -2.50 19.37 -5.92
N LEU A 249 -3.61 18.72 -6.25
CA LEU A 249 -4.86 19.34 -6.67
C LEU A 249 -5.86 19.20 -5.53
N GLY A 250 -6.53 20.29 -5.17
CA GLY A 250 -7.54 20.26 -4.12
C GLY A 250 -8.88 20.76 -4.63
N TYR A 251 -9.96 20.19 -4.12
CA TYR A 251 -11.33 20.54 -4.48
C TYR A 251 -12.16 20.72 -3.22
N ASN A 252 -13.02 21.74 -3.20
CA ASN A 252 -13.98 21.95 -2.13
C ASN A 252 -15.09 20.89 -2.19
N VAL A 253 -15.41 20.27 -1.06
CA VAL A 253 -16.43 19.20 -0.96
C VAL A 253 -17.83 19.69 -1.33
N LYS A 254 -18.20 20.92 -0.95
CA LYS A 254 -19.57 21.45 -1.17
C LYS A 254 -19.81 21.85 -2.62
N GLU A 255 -18.86 22.55 -3.22
CA GLU A 255 -19.05 23.23 -4.51
C GLU A 255 -18.25 22.59 -5.66
N GLY A 256 -17.28 21.73 -5.35
CA GLY A 256 -16.33 21.19 -6.33
C GLY A 256 -15.39 22.25 -6.91
N SER A 257 -15.32 23.44 -6.32
CA SER A 257 -14.39 24.51 -6.73
C SER A 257 -12.95 24.06 -6.50
N ALA A 258 -12.10 24.25 -7.50
CA ALA A 258 -10.70 23.86 -7.44
C ALA A 258 -9.88 24.90 -6.68
N TYR A 259 -8.99 24.45 -5.80
CA TYR A 259 -7.98 25.29 -5.19
C TYR A 259 -6.79 25.51 -6.13
N ALA A 260 -5.98 26.52 -5.82
CA ALA A 260 -4.74 26.75 -6.55
C ALA A 260 -3.82 25.53 -6.45
N LYS A 261 -3.42 24.99 -7.60
CA LYS A 261 -2.47 23.88 -7.69
C LYS A 261 -1.18 24.18 -6.92
N ARG A 262 -0.62 23.14 -6.29
CA ARG A 262 0.66 23.20 -5.60
C ARG A 262 1.63 22.18 -6.15
N VAL A 263 2.84 22.63 -6.46
CA VAL A 263 3.95 21.78 -6.90
C VAL A 263 4.88 21.60 -5.72
N ILE A 264 5.13 20.36 -5.34
CA ILE A 264 6.10 19.97 -4.32
C ILE A 264 7.36 19.52 -5.03
N LYS A 265 8.46 20.20 -4.74
CA LYS A 265 9.78 19.88 -5.27
C LYS A 265 10.83 20.10 -4.21
N ASP A 266 11.90 19.33 -4.32
CA ASP A 266 13.07 19.54 -3.50
C ASP A 266 13.80 20.84 -3.88
N LYS A 267 14.40 21.52 -2.90
CA LYS A 267 15.15 22.78 -3.12
C LYS A 267 16.48 22.55 -3.84
N LYS A 268 17.09 21.38 -3.67
CA LYS A 268 18.33 20.99 -4.36
C LYS A 268 18.07 20.25 -5.67
N GLY A 269 16.81 20.11 -6.09
CA GLY A 269 16.41 19.45 -7.33
C GLY A 269 16.51 17.92 -7.30
N HIS A 270 16.56 17.30 -6.11
CA HIS A 270 16.45 15.85 -5.98
C HIS A 270 15.06 15.34 -6.40
N GLN A 271 15.01 14.11 -6.91
CA GLN A 271 13.72 13.48 -7.19
C GLN A 271 13.04 13.08 -5.88
N LEU A 272 11.70 13.06 -5.88
CA LEU A 272 10.91 12.74 -4.69
C LEU A 272 10.26 11.36 -4.87
N GLU A 273 10.54 10.44 -3.97
CA GLU A 273 9.85 9.14 -3.90
C GLU A 273 8.89 9.16 -2.71
N LEU A 274 7.59 9.06 -3.00
CA LEU A 274 6.52 9.05 -2.01
C LEU A 274 6.48 7.70 -1.29
N LEU A 275 6.44 7.73 0.04
CA LEU A 275 6.24 6.53 0.86
C LEU A 275 4.86 6.50 1.53
N ALA A 276 4.37 7.66 1.96
CA ALA A 276 3.03 7.77 2.53
C ALA A 276 2.34 9.07 2.09
N PHE A 277 1.05 8.96 1.79
CA PHE A 277 0.11 10.06 1.66
C PHE A 277 -1.13 9.67 2.46
N GLY A 278 -1.39 10.36 3.56
CA GLY A 278 -2.38 9.93 4.52
C GLY A 278 -2.74 11.02 5.53
N THR A 279 -3.44 10.62 6.58
CA THR A 279 -3.91 11.53 7.63
C THR A 279 -3.01 11.45 8.85
N ASP A 280 -2.64 12.62 9.37
CA ASP A 280 -1.92 12.76 10.63
C ASP A 280 -2.86 12.34 11.79
N PRO A 281 -2.51 11.30 12.56
CA PRO A 281 -3.35 10.82 13.64
C PRO A 281 -3.47 11.81 14.82
N ALA A 282 -2.54 12.76 14.96
CA ALA A 282 -2.59 13.79 15.99
C ALA A 282 -3.59 14.92 15.64
N THR A 283 -3.67 15.28 14.37
CA THR A 283 -4.39 16.49 13.92
C THR A 283 -5.59 16.22 13.03
N GLY A 284 -5.72 15.00 12.47
CA GLY A 284 -6.69 14.68 11.44
C GLY A 284 -6.39 15.32 10.08
N LYS A 285 -5.25 16.00 9.92
CA LYS A 285 -4.90 16.74 8.71
C LYS A 285 -4.09 15.89 7.73
N PRO A 286 -4.24 16.10 6.41
CA PRO A 286 -3.40 15.46 5.41
C PRO A 286 -1.89 15.73 5.60
N PHE A 287 -1.09 14.70 5.37
CA PHE A 287 0.36 14.81 5.26
C PHE A 287 0.88 13.87 4.16
N MET A 288 2.09 14.15 3.70
CA MET A 288 2.87 13.21 2.91
C MET A 288 4.31 13.14 3.39
N SER A 289 4.94 12.00 3.12
CA SER A 289 6.34 11.78 3.47
C SER A 289 7.00 10.80 2.51
N GLY A 290 8.32 10.91 2.41
CA GLY A 290 9.08 10.10 1.48
C GLY A 290 10.57 10.33 1.56
N VAL A 291 11.27 9.90 0.51
CA VAL A 291 12.72 9.98 0.40
C VAL A 291 13.14 10.87 -0.77
N LEU A 292 14.26 11.56 -0.59
CA LEU A 292 14.93 12.29 -1.67
C LEU A 292 15.84 11.31 -2.40
N LYS A 293 15.74 11.22 -3.73
CA LYS A 293 16.62 10.38 -4.55
C LYS A 293 17.95 11.08 -4.83
N GLY A 294 19.04 10.34 -4.69
CA GLY A 294 20.36 10.81 -5.07
C GLY A 294 20.51 10.94 -6.59
N THR A 295 21.30 11.92 -7.04
CA THR A 295 21.54 12.20 -8.48
C THR A 295 22.26 11.07 -9.23
N ARG A 296 22.82 10.10 -8.50
CA ARG A 296 23.61 8.97 -9.04
C ARG A 296 22.88 7.62 -8.99
N GLY A 297 21.66 7.59 -8.44
CA GLY A 297 20.81 6.40 -8.32
C GLY A 297 19.62 6.49 -9.28
N SER A 298 19.86 6.22 -10.57
CA SER A 298 18.80 6.19 -11.59
C SER A 298 19.02 4.97 -12.49
N ALA A 299 18.46 3.84 -12.07
CA ALA A 299 18.15 2.74 -12.96
C ALA A 299 17.05 1.87 -12.33
N SER A 300 16.15 1.39 -13.18
CA SER A 300 14.96 0.56 -12.93
C SER A 300 15.17 -0.76 -12.15
N ASN A 301 16.37 -1.02 -11.64
CA ASN A 301 16.72 -2.21 -10.87
C ASN A 301 17.44 -1.81 -9.57
N TYR A 302 16.65 -1.49 -8.54
CA TYR A 302 17.15 -1.30 -7.17
C TYR A 302 18.07 -2.46 -6.78
N SER A 303 19.32 -2.15 -6.45
CA SER A 303 20.31 -3.16 -6.02
C SER A 303 21.08 -2.64 -4.82
N PRO A 304 21.67 -3.51 -4.00
CA PRO A 304 22.55 -3.06 -2.92
C PRO A 304 23.66 -2.13 -3.40
N ASN A 305 24.18 -2.34 -4.62
CA ASN A 305 25.19 -1.45 -5.19
C ASN A 305 24.68 -0.04 -5.46
N SER A 306 23.39 0.14 -5.79
CA SER A 306 22.83 1.47 -6.02
C SER A 306 22.70 2.21 -4.68
N LEU A 307 22.19 1.54 -3.64
CA LEU A 307 22.20 2.06 -2.25
C LEU A 307 23.60 2.54 -1.83
N MET A 308 24.63 1.72 -2.08
CA MET A 308 26.03 2.06 -1.75
C MET A 308 26.60 3.27 -2.51
N ARG A 309 25.98 3.68 -3.62
CA ARG A 309 26.40 4.83 -4.42
C ARG A 309 25.68 6.12 -4.03
N GLY A 310 24.81 6.08 -3.02
CA GLY A 310 23.97 7.20 -2.61
C GLY A 310 22.65 7.20 -3.39
N GLU A 311 21.87 6.13 -3.24
CA GLU A 311 20.55 6.01 -3.87
C GLU A 311 19.54 7.03 -3.34
N TYR A 312 19.58 7.29 -2.04
CA TYR A 312 18.84 8.40 -1.47
C TYR A 312 19.81 9.58 -1.20
N ALA A 313 19.24 10.74 -0.93
CA ALA A 313 19.94 11.96 -0.58
C ALA A 313 19.39 12.56 0.72
N GLY A 314 18.29 12.01 1.26
CA GLY A 314 17.58 12.58 2.38
C GLY A 314 16.17 12.04 2.55
N LEU A 315 15.45 12.66 3.49
CA LEU A 315 14.05 12.39 3.83
C LEU A 315 13.25 13.68 3.71
N PHE A 316 11.95 13.55 3.45
CA PHE A 316 11.05 14.70 3.48
C PHE A 316 9.71 14.37 4.13
N THR A 317 9.11 15.41 4.71
CA THR A 317 7.71 15.43 5.15
C THR A 317 7.06 16.73 4.70
N TYR A 318 5.77 16.67 4.41
CA TYR A 318 5.00 17.80 3.94
C TYR A 318 3.62 17.78 4.59
N ASP A 319 3.34 18.77 5.41
CA ASP A 319 2.06 18.93 6.11
C ASP A 319 1.14 19.81 5.28
N ILE A 320 -0.12 19.38 5.14
CA ILE A 320 -1.13 20.10 4.39
C ILE A 320 -2.23 20.47 5.38
N THR A 321 -2.12 21.67 5.94
CA THR A 321 -3.02 22.13 7.01
C THR A 321 -4.16 23.01 6.53
N GLY A 322 -4.20 23.31 5.23
CA GLY A 322 -5.16 24.17 4.56
C GLY A 322 -4.92 24.24 3.05
N THR A 323 -5.48 25.25 2.40
CA THR A 323 -5.49 25.40 0.93
C THR A 323 -4.55 26.51 0.45
N GLN A 324 -4.13 27.38 1.35
CA GLN A 324 -3.20 28.46 1.05
C GLN A 324 -1.76 27.98 1.18
N LYS A 325 -0.83 28.68 0.51
CA LYS A 325 0.60 28.32 0.52
C LYS A 325 1.19 28.32 1.94
N GLN A 326 0.74 29.25 2.79
CA GLN A 326 1.18 29.36 4.18
C GLN A 326 0.69 28.22 5.08
N ASP A 327 -0.37 27.51 4.66
CA ASP A 327 -0.92 26.36 5.39
C ASP A 327 -0.17 25.07 5.08
N MET A 328 0.93 25.15 4.33
CA MET A 328 1.72 24.01 3.92
C MET A 328 3.13 24.13 4.49
N LYS A 329 3.53 23.12 5.26
CA LYS A 329 4.84 23.11 5.93
C LYS A 329 5.67 21.97 5.38
N GLU A 330 6.79 22.33 4.75
CA GLU A 330 7.78 21.40 4.25
C GLU A 330 8.90 21.19 5.26
N THR A 331 9.39 19.97 5.38
CA THR A 331 10.61 19.65 6.16
C THR A 331 11.44 18.68 5.34
N PHE A 332 12.68 19.09 5.06
CA PHE A 332 13.66 18.30 4.32
C PHE A 332 14.88 18.08 5.20
N THR A 333 15.40 16.86 5.21
CA THR A 333 16.67 16.53 5.84
C THR A 333 17.56 15.90 4.80
N TYR A 334 18.76 16.43 4.60
CA TYR A 334 19.70 15.89 3.62
C TYR A 334 20.79 15.09 4.31
N TRP A 335 21.37 14.14 3.59
CA TRP A 335 22.51 13.36 4.08
C TRP A 335 23.84 14.11 3.95
N ASP A 336 23.87 15.17 3.14
CA ASP A 336 25.08 15.93 2.82
C ASP A 336 25.18 17.28 3.54
N ASP A 337 24.17 17.68 4.32
CA ASP A 337 24.14 18.94 5.06
C ASP A 337 24.79 18.86 6.45
N ASN A 338 25.36 17.70 6.80
CA ASN A 338 25.93 17.39 8.12
C ASN A 338 24.97 17.57 9.30
N SER A 339 23.65 17.63 9.07
CA SER A 339 22.63 17.71 10.13
C SER A 339 22.59 16.45 11.01
N ASN A 340 23.10 15.32 10.52
CA ASN A 340 23.20 14.08 11.26
C ASN A 340 24.56 13.41 11.04
N ALA A 341 25.43 13.48 12.06
CA ALA A 341 26.78 12.89 12.01
C ALA A 341 26.81 11.35 11.90
N GLN A 342 25.69 10.66 12.16
CA GLN A 342 25.60 9.20 12.06
C GLN A 342 25.31 8.70 10.63
N ILE A 343 24.97 9.60 9.71
CA ILE A 343 24.65 9.26 8.32
C ILE A 343 25.65 9.94 7.40
N THR A 344 26.41 9.14 6.65
CA THR A 344 27.33 9.69 5.64
C THR A 344 26.57 10.30 4.46
N GLN A 345 27.23 11.12 3.66
CA GLN A 345 26.70 11.68 2.39
C GLN A 345 26.14 10.62 1.42
N LYS A 346 26.59 9.37 1.50
CA LYS A 346 26.08 8.25 0.67
C LYS A 346 24.96 7.45 1.35
N GLY A 347 24.46 7.90 2.49
CA GLY A 347 23.39 7.24 3.25
C GLY A 347 23.84 6.09 4.14
N PHE A 348 25.13 5.82 4.23
CA PHE A 348 25.61 4.79 5.17
C PHE A 348 25.37 5.25 6.61
N ASN A 349 24.62 4.46 7.37
CA ASN A 349 24.42 4.63 8.80
C ASN A 349 25.62 4.00 9.54
N ILE A 350 26.39 4.84 10.22
CA ILE A 350 27.63 4.48 10.92
C ILE A 350 27.31 3.61 12.14
N GLU A 351 26.36 4.04 12.98
CA GLU A 351 25.94 3.35 14.20
C GLU A 351 25.52 1.90 13.94
N HIS A 352 24.76 1.68 12.86
CA HIS A 352 24.22 0.35 12.52
C HIS A 352 25.03 -0.38 11.44
N ASN A 353 26.12 0.21 10.95
CA ASN A 353 27.00 -0.36 9.92
C ASN A 353 26.22 -0.90 8.70
N SER A 354 25.32 -0.09 8.15
CA SER A 354 24.43 -0.50 7.06
C SER A 354 23.95 0.66 6.18
N TYR A 355 23.49 0.35 4.97
CA TYR A 355 22.75 1.28 4.12
C TYR A 355 21.26 1.00 4.29
N PRO A 356 20.40 2.01 4.57
CA PRO A 356 18.98 1.78 4.69
C PRO A 356 18.35 1.52 3.32
N LEU A 357 17.48 0.53 3.25
CA LEU A 357 16.48 0.39 2.20
C LEU A 357 15.15 0.84 2.81
N ILE A 358 14.77 2.10 2.56
CA ILE A 358 13.58 2.71 3.16
C ILE A 358 12.35 2.29 2.35
N GLN A 359 11.31 1.81 3.03
CA GLN A 359 10.17 1.17 2.37
C GLN A 359 8.82 1.72 2.78
N ASN A 360 8.68 2.29 3.98
CA ASN A 360 7.41 2.83 4.45
C ASN A 360 7.65 4.00 5.41
N SER A 361 6.64 4.84 5.58
CA SER A 361 6.62 5.91 6.57
C SER A 361 5.24 6.09 7.20
N PHE A 362 5.20 6.61 8.42
CA PHE A 362 3.97 6.86 9.16
C PHE A 362 4.20 7.91 10.24
N ARG A 363 3.12 8.49 10.78
CA ARG A 363 3.18 9.53 11.81
C ARG A 363 2.69 9.01 13.16
N ASP A 364 3.27 9.49 14.25
CA ASP A 364 2.75 9.26 15.60
C ASP A 364 1.80 10.35 16.07
N PHE A 365 1.19 10.14 17.25
CA PHE A 365 0.27 11.08 17.89
C PHE A 365 0.96 12.33 18.46
N GLU A 366 2.28 12.43 18.35
CA GLU A 366 3.07 13.61 18.69
C GLU A 366 3.46 14.42 17.44
N GLY A 367 3.05 13.99 16.25
CA GLY A 367 3.37 14.63 14.98
C GLY A 367 4.75 14.30 14.42
N ASN A 368 5.49 13.35 15.02
CA ASN A 368 6.76 12.86 14.50
C ASN A 368 6.52 11.90 13.33
N THR A 369 7.36 11.98 12.30
CA THR A 369 7.31 11.03 11.18
C THR A 369 8.38 9.97 11.34
N TYR A 370 7.99 8.70 11.23
CA TYR A 370 8.88 7.55 11.25
C TYR A 370 9.04 6.99 9.85
N PHE A 371 10.25 6.56 9.51
CA PHE A 371 10.57 5.85 8.28
C PHE A 371 11.15 4.49 8.63
N ALA A 372 10.48 3.45 8.15
CA ALA A 372 10.88 2.07 8.36
C ALA A 372 11.76 1.59 7.21
N ALA A 373 12.86 0.93 7.54
CA ALA A 373 13.87 0.54 6.57
C ALA A 373 14.54 -0.79 6.91
N ASP A 374 15.02 -1.51 5.90
CA ASP A 374 15.92 -2.64 6.11
C ASP A 374 17.39 -2.19 6.11
N GLY A 375 18.20 -2.64 7.07
CA GLY A 375 19.64 -2.37 7.09
C GLY A 375 20.41 -3.29 6.14
N ILE A 376 20.92 -2.78 5.03
CA ILE A 376 21.74 -3.54 4.06
C ILE A 376 23.23 -3.46 4.43
N ARG A 377 23.83 -4.59 4.78
CA ARG A 377 25.28 -4.66 5.07
C ARG A 377 26.05 -5.13 3.85
N ARG A 378 27.28 -4.62 3.67
CA ARG A 378 28.15 -4.96 2.54
C ARG A 378 29.41 -5.70 2.99
N LYS A 379 29.94 -6.55 2.12
CA LYS A 379 31.26 -7.17 2.27
C LYS A 379 31.96 -7.30 0.91
N VAL A 380 33.25 -6.99 0.88
CA VAL A 380 34.11 -7.24 -0.29
C VAL A 380 34.45 -8.72 -0.35
N ARG A 381 34.49 -9.31 -1.55
CA ARG A 381 34.90 -10.70 -1.77
C ARG A 381 36.33 -10.73 -2.35
N PRO A 382 37.39 -10.66 -1.51
CA PRO A 382 38.76 -10.54 -1.99
C PRO A 382 39.19 -11.72 -2.87
N GLY A 383 38.79 -12.95 -2.53
CA GLY A 383 39.10 -14.13 -3.35
C GLY A 383 38.59 -14.04 -4.80
N ARG A 384 37.50 -13.30 -5.06
CA ARG A 384 37.02 -13.06 -6.42
C ARG A 384 37.81 -11.98 -7.15
N ILE A 385 38.30 -10.98 -6.43
CA ILE A 385 39.18 -9.96 -6.99
C ILE A 385 40.50 -10.63 -7.38
N ILE A 386 41.11 -11.37 -6.45
CA ILE A 386 42.37 -12.07 -6.65
C ILE A 386 42.24 -13.11 -7.76
N GLY A 387 41.25 -14.00 -7.69
CA GLY A 387 41.03 -15.02 -8.73
C GLY A 387 40.78 -14.42 -10.12
N SER A 388 40.14 -13.25 -10.18
CA SER A 388 39.97 -12.57 -11.47
C SER A 388 41.29 -12.07 -12.05
N LEU A 389 42.18 -11.50 -11.23
CA LEU A 389 43.49 -11.02 -11.69
C LEU A 389 44.35 -12.16 -12.27
N PHE A 390 44.28 -13.36 -11.69
CA PHE A 390 45.03 -14.53 -12.18
C PHE A 390 44.47 -15.14 -13.47
N ILE A 391 43.15 -15.06 -13.70
CA ILE A 391 42.48 -15.69 -14.85
C ILE A 391 42.32 -14.71 -16.02
N VAL A 392 42.49 -13.39 -15.81
CA VAL A 392 42.37 -12.35 -16.86
C VAL A 392 43.28 -12.61 -18.07
N PRO A 393 44.56 -13.01 -17.90
CA PRO A 393 45.43 -13.31 -19.04
C PRO A 393 45.02 -14.56 -19.82
N LEU A 394 44.19 -15.44 -19.24
CA LEU A 394 43.96 -16.80 -19.73
C LEU A 394 42.63 -17.00 -20.47
N SER A 395 41.69 -16.03 -20.48
CA SER A 395 40.40 -16.20 -21.18
C SER A 395 39.57 -14.93 -21.38
N VAL A 396 38.91 -14.82 -22.54
CA VAL A 396 37.92 -13.77 -22.90
C VAL A 396 36.62 -13.88 -22.07
N PHE A 397 36.34 -15.03 -21.46
CA PHE A 397 35.14 -15.29 -20.65
C PHE A 397 35.15 -14.63 -19.26
N ASN A 398 36.33 -14.24 -18.75
CA ASN A 398 36.48 -13.71 -17.39
C ASN A 398 35.84 -12.32 -17.14
N PRO A 399 35.98 -11.31 -18.02
CA PRO A 399 35.26 -10.05 -17.84
C PRO A 399 33.74 -10.25 -17.78
N VAL A 400 33.17 -11.23 -18.51
CA VAL A 400 31.74 -11.55 -18.47
C VAL A 400 31.32 -12.13 -17.11
N ILE A 401 32.12 -13.01 -16.50
CA ILE A 401 31.84 -13.57 -15.17
C ILE A 401 31.96 -12.49 -14.07
N LEU A 402 32.96 -11.61 -14.16
CA LEU A 402 33.07 -10.46 -13.26
C LEU A 402 31.93 -9.46 -13.43
N LEU A 403 31.50 -9.22 -14.67
CA LEU A 403 30.36 -8.36 -15.00
C LEU A 403 29.04 -8.96 -14.49
N THR A 404 28.87 -10.27 -14.54
CA THR A 404 27.64 -10.95 -14.10
C THR A 404 27.55 -11.13 -12.58
N VAL A 405 28.61 -11.62 -11.91
CA VAL A 405 28.50 -12.02 -10.48
C VAL A 405 29.04 -10.96 -9.50
N GLY A 406 29.90 -10.04 -9.95
CA GLY A 406 30.43 -8.93 -9.15
C GLY A 406 31.40 -9.29 -8.01
N THR A 407 32.12 -8.28 -7.51
CA THR A 407 33.16 -8.39 -6.47
C THR A 407 32.67 -8.09 -5.04
N ARG A 408 31.38 -7.77 -4.91
CA ARG A 408 30.74 -7.37 -3.65
C ARG A 408 29.56 -8.27 -3.35
N SER A 409 29.35 -8.52 -2.06
CA SER A 409 28.11 -9.10 -1.55
C SER A 409 27.40 -8.17 -0.59
N ALA A 410 26.09 -8.37 -0.52
CA ALA A 410 25.22 -7.75 0.43
C ALA A 410 24.48 -8.82 1.24
N LYS A 411 24.00 -8.42 2.41
CA LYS A 411 23.02 -9.18 3.19
C LYS A 411 21.97 -8.22 3.73
N LEU A 412 20.74 -8.72 3.83
CA LEU A 412 19.66 -8.07 4.56
C LEU A 412 19.96 -8.23 6.05
N GLY A 413 19.95 -7.12 6.78
CA GLY A 413 20.21 -7.05 8.20
C GLY A 413 18.96 -6.71 8.99
N ASP A 414 19.17 -6.07 10.12
CA ASP A 414 18.13 -5.76 11.09
C ASP A 414 17.20 -4.64 10.57
N PRO A 415 15.91 -4.65 10.95
CA PRO A 415 14.99 -3.56 10.68
C PRO A 415 15.42 -2.29 11.44
N LEU A 416 15.39 -1.17 10.73
CA LEU A 416 15.78 0.16 11.19
C LEU A 416 14.56 1.07 11.20
N ILE A 417 14.56 2.03 12.13
CA ILE A 417 13.59 3.12 12.15
C ILE A 417 14.30 4.46 12.27
N TYR A 418 13.90 5.39 11.42
CA TYR A 418 14.34 6.76 11.43
C TYR A 418 13.18 7.61 11.95
N LYS A 419 13.41 8.43 12.98
CA LYS A 419 12.42 9.37 13.50
C LYS A 419 12.82 10.78 13.10
N LEU A 420 11.99 11.43 12.30
CA LEU A 420 12.06 12.85 12.00
C LEU A 420 11.09 13.59 12.92
N GLY A 421 11.64 14.35 13.85
CA GLY A 421 10.85 15.18 14.77
C GLY A 421 10.18 16.35 14.05
N ALA A 422 9.14 16.93 14.68
CA ALA A 422 8.44 18.10 14.14
C ALA A 422 9.32 19.37 14.00
N ASN A 423 10.46 19.38 14.69
CA ASN A 423 11.52 20.39 14.60
C ASN A 423 12.56 20.10 13.49
N GLY A 424 12.42 19.00 12.75
CA GLY A 424 13.35 18.58 11.69
C GLY A 424 14.55 17.76 12.19
N GLN A 425 14.64 17.43 13.48
CA GLN A 425 15.73 16.61 14.01
C GLN A 425 15.53 15.14 13.62
N LEU A 426 16.56 14.54 13.01
CA LEU A 426 16.56 13.14 12.60
C LEU A 426 17.32 12.28 13.62
N THR A 427 16.67 11.23 14.12
CA THR A 427 17.29 10.21 14.98
C THR A 427 17.12 8.82 14.39
N THR A 428 18.04 7.91 14.71
CA THR A 428 18.03 6.53 14.19
C THR A 428 18.04 5.52 15.31
N SER A 429 17.34 4.41 15.13
CA SER A 429 17.45 3.26 16.03
C SER A 429 17.17 1.95 15.29
N THR A 430 17.70 0.85 15.83
CA THR A 430 17.27 -0.50 15.45
C THR A 430 15.95 -0.81 16.13
N ILE A 431 15.02 -1.43 15.39
CA ILE A 431 13.71 -1.80 15.92
C ILE A 431 13.87 -3.04 16.82
N PHE A 432 14.49 -4.10 16.29
CA PHE A 432 14.87 -5.33 17.00
C PHE A 432 15.87 -6.14 16.14
N GLU A 433 16.42 -7.22 16.67
CA GLU A 433 17.22 -8.17 15.87
C GLU A 433 16.33 -8.96 14.90
N GLY A 434 16.41 -8.60 13.61
CA GLY A 434 15.57 -9.19 12.56
C GLY A 434 16.18 -10.43 11.93
N GLU A 435 15.38 -11.07 11.09
CA GLU A 435 15.82 -12.14 10.21
C GLU A 435 16.87 -11.63 9.22
N LYS A 436 18.01 -12.32 9.19
CA LYS A 436 19.16 -11.96 8.36
C LYS A 436 19.18 -12.87 7.13
N SER A 437 19.31 -12.29 5.95
CA SER A 437 19.46 -13.10 4.73
C SER A 437 20.89 -13.63 4.58
N LYS A 438 21.04 -14.68 3.77
CA LYS A 438 22.36 -15.16 3.33
C LYS A 438 23.06 -14.09 2.50
N TRP A 439 24.39 -14.14 2.41
CA TRP A 439 25.14 -13.22 1.54
C TRP A 439 24.85 -13.47 0.07
N TYR A 440 24.31 -12.48 -0.63
CA TYR A 440 24.01 -12.52 -2.06
C TYR A 440 24.86 -11.51 -2.85
N PRO A 441 25.01 -11.67 -4.17
CA PRO A 441 25.71 -10.70 -5.01
C PRO A 441 25.09 -9.30 -4.90
N ALA A 442 25.90 -8.26 -4.69
CA ALA A 442 25.40 -6.89 -4.51
C ALA A 442 24.78 -6.27 -5.78
N ARG A 443 24.90 -6.96 -6.93
CA ARG A 443 24.24 -6.61 -8.20
C ARG A 443 22.84 -7.20 -8.33
N SER A 444 22.48 -8.18 -7.51
CA SER A 444 21.14 -8.79 -7.55
C SER A 444 20.09 -7.73 -7.21
N PRO A 445 18.98 -7.68 -7.97
CA PRO A 445 17.86 -6.80 -7.64
C PRO A 445 17.32 -7.10 -6.23
N LEU A 446 16.96 -6.05 -5.49
CA LEU A 446 16.49 -6.16 -4.10
C LEU A 446 15.17 -6.95 -3.96
N TYR A 447 14.35 -7.00 -5.01
CA TYR A 447 13.11 -7.79 -4.98
C TYR A 447 13.35 -9.30 -4.90
N TYR A 448 14.54 -9.81 -5.26
CA TYR A 448 14.91 -11.22 -5.07
C TYR A 448 15.42 -11.53 -3.66
N THR A 449 15.62 -10.52 -2.82
CA THR A 449 16.38 -10.66 -1.57
C THR A 449 15.50 -10.81 -0.33
N GLY A 450 14.17 -10.89 -0.52
CA GLY A 450 13.19 -11.12 0.54
C GLY A 450 13.10 -9.94 1.51
N SER A 451 12.90 -8.71 0.98
CA SER A 451 12.76 -7.53 1.84
C SER A 451 11.61 -7.72 2.83
N LYS A 452 11.75 -7.16 4.02
CA LYS A 452 10.65 -7.16 4.99
C LYS A 452 9.51 -6.30 4.45
N SER A 453 8.30 -6.47 4.97
CA SER A 453 7.24 -5.48 4.76
C SER A 453 6.88 -4.83 6.09
N TYR A 454 6.59 -3.53 6.00
CA TYR A 454 6.37 -2.68 7.15
C TYR A 454 4.93 -2.19 7.10
N LEU A 455 4.17 -2.49 8.14
CA LEU A 455 2.76 -2.14 8.22
C LEU A 455 2.51 -1.36 9.53
N PRO A 456 2.33 -0.04 9.46
CA PRO A 456 1.98 0.75 10.63
C PRO A 456 0.54 0.46 11.07
N VAL A 457 0.31 0.41 12.39
CA VAL A 457 -1.00 0.23 13.01
C VAL A 457 -1.13 1.22 14.17
N ALA A 458 -2.13 2.08 14.11
CA ALA A 458 -2.42 3.04 15.16
C ALA A 458 -3.30 2.40 16.24
N ASN A 459 -3.24 2.95 17.45
CA ASN A 459 -4.20 2.77 18.52
C ASN A 459 -4.50 4.16 19.09
N SER A 460 -5.61 4.77 18.68
CA SER A 460 -5.98 6.14 19.05
C SER A 460 -6.39 6.26 20.50
N ASP A 461 -7.02 5.22 21.07
CA ASP A 461 -7.43 5.19 22.47
C ASP A 461 -6.21 5.30 23.42
N LEU A 462 -5.16 4.54 23.10
CA LEU A 462 -3.91 4.57 23.86
C LEU A 462 -2.93 5.65 23.36
N LYS A 463 -3.24 6.33 22.24
CA LYS A 463 -2.33 7.21 21.51
C LYS A 463 -0.98 6.56 21.20
N GLN A 464 -1.01 5.30 20.78
CA GLN A 464 0.18 4.50 20.50
C GLN A 464 0.28 4.14 19.03
N GLN A 465 1.51 4.07 18.53
CA GLN A 465 1.81 3.53 17.21
C GLN A 465 2.55 2.21 17.33
N TYR A 466 2.11 1.27 16.51
CA TYR A 466 2.72 -0.03 16.33
C TYR A 466 3.22 -0.16 14.90
N LEU A 467 4.29 -0.94 14.73
CA LEU A 467 4.82 -1.32 13.44
C LEU A 467 4.86 -2.83 13.37
N VAL A 468 4.02 -3.41 12.51
CA VAL A 468 4.10 -4.84 12.17
C VAL A 468 5.18 -5.00 11.10
N VAL A 469 6.23 -5.73 11.44
CA VAL A 469 7.33 -6.08 10.56
C VAL A 469 7.13 -7.52 10.11
N ASN A 470 6.68 -7.71 8.87
CA ASN A 470 6.51 -9.04 8.29
C ASN A 470 7.84 -9.50 7.68
N GLU A 471 8.40 -10.55 8.25
CA GLU A 471 9.59 -11.24 7.79
C GLU A 471 9.21 -12.55 7.09
N THR A 472 10.19 -13.30 6.60
CA THR A 472 9.89 -14.55 5.87
C THR A 472 9.26 -15.59 6.78
N ASN A 473 9.80 -15.72 8.01
CA ASN A 473 9.39 -16.77 8.95
C ASN A 473 8.43 -16.31 10.05
N LYS A 474 8.32 -15.00 10.30
CA LYS A 474 7.47 -14.43 11.36
C LYS A 474 7.06 -12.99 11.05
N SER A 475 5.95 -12.57 11.64
CA SER A 475 5.55 -11.17 11.76
C SER A 475 5.79 -10.69 13.19
N SER A 476 6.60 -9.65 13.37
CA SER A 476 6.91 -9.08 14.68
C SER A 476 6.17 -7.75 14.86
N ILE A 477 5.49 -7.59 15.99
CA ILE A 477 4.74 -6.40 16.35
C ILE A 477 5.60 -5.55 17.28
N TYR A 478 6.01 -4.38 16.81
CA TYR A 478 6.85 -3.45 17.55
C TYR A 478 6.04 -2.25 18.03
N ASN A 479 6.08 -1.95 19.32
CA ASN A 479 5.51 -0.72 19.87
C ASN A 479 6.55 0.41 19.77
N VAL A 480 6.21 1.47 19.04
CA VAL A 480 7.13 2.55 18.68
C VAL A 480 7.52 3.39 19.89
N ALA A 481 6.59 3.63 20.81
CA ALA A 481 6.82 4.45 22.00
C ALA A 481 7.73 3.74 23.01
N THR A 482 7.45 2.47 23.32
CA THR A 482 8.22 1.69 24.30
C THR A 482 9.50 1.08 23.72
N LYS A 483 9.65 1.11 22.40
CA LYS A 483 10.77 0.52 21.64
C LYS A 483 10.95 -0.97 21.89
N LYS A 484 9.85 -1.73 21.97
CA LYS A 484 9.85 -3.16 22.26
C LYS A 484 8.98 -3.94 21.29
N VAL A 485 9.41 -5.16 20.98
CA VAL A 485 8.55 -6.17 20.34
C VAL A 485 7.59 -6.69 21.39
N VAL A 486 6.30 -6.44 21.19
CA VAL A 486 5.25 -6.88 22.11
C VAL A 486 4.77 -8.29 21.78
N ARG A 487 4.92 -8.72 20.52
CA ARG A 487 4.47 -10.05 20.05
C ARG A 487 5.16 -10.46 18.76
N SER A 488 5.31 -11.77 18.55
CA SER A 488 5.71 -12.36 17.27
C SER A 488 4.75 -13.48 16.87
N ILE A 489 4.42 -13.55 15.58
CA ILE A 489 3.49 -14.53 15.00
C ILE A 489 4.22 -15.28 13.87
N PRO A 490 4.36 -16.61 13.91
CA PRO A 490 5.02 -17.36 12.83
C PRO A 490 4.19 -17.35 11.53
N THR A 491 4.84 -17.09 10.38
CA THR A 491 4.17 -17.01 9.06
C THR A 491 3.76 -18.38 8.54
N SER A 492 4.39 -19.45 9.00
CA SER A 492 3.95 -20.81 8.70
C SER A 492 4.19 -21.75 9.87
N ASP A 493 3.26 -22.68 10.04
CA ASP A 493 3.36 -23.77 11.01
C ASP A 493 2.70 -25.02 10.40
N LYS A 494 3.52 -25.97 9.98
CA LYS A 494 3.11 -27.21 9.30
C LYS A 494 2.21 -26.93 8.08
N ASN A 495 0.90 -27.12 8.24
CA ASN A 495 -0.10 -26.95 7.19
C ASN A 495 -0.76 -25.57 7.18
N ILE A 496 -0.46 -24.73 8.17
CA ILE A 496 -1.05 -23.41 8.33
C ILE A 496 -0.08 -22.36 7.79
N VAL A 497 -0.58 -21.49 6.92
CA VAL A 497 0.11 -20.27 6.48
C VAL A 497 -0.63 -19.08 7.07
N ARG A 498 0.10 -18.18 7.71
CA ARG A 498 -0.42 -16.98 8.36
C ARG A 498 -0.01 -15.72 7.63
N GLY A 499 -0.94 -14.80 7.44
CA GLY A 499 -0.68 -13.42 7.05
C GLY A 499 -1.17 -12.47 8.14
N VAL A 500 -0.46 -11.35 8.33
CA VAL A 500 -0.86 -10.29 9.27
C VAL A 500 -1.10 -9.00 8.49
N THR A 501 -2.29 -8.43 8.64
CA THR A 501 -2.69 -7.15 8.04
C THR A 501 -3.34 -6.25 9.08
N ARG A 502 -3.66 -5.00 8.68
CA ARG A 502 -4.31 -4.03 9.56
C ARG A 502 -5.78 -4.43 9.77
N ALA A 503 -6.28 -4.29 10.99
CA ALA A 503 -7.71 -4.41 11.32
C ALA A 503 -8.25 -3.05 11.78
N LYS A 504 -9.27 -3.06 12.64
CA LYS A 504 -9.73 -1.86 13.33
C LYS A 504 -8.63 -1.24 14.18
N ASP A 505 -8.85 0.00 14.58
CA ASP A 505 -7.86 0.75 15.37
C ASP A 505 -7.45 -0.05 16.63
N GLY A 506 -6.16 -0.09 16.91
CA GLY A 506 -5.56 -0.89 17.98
C GLY A 506 -5.56 -2.41 17.77
N HIS A 507 -5.93 -2.91 16.59
CA HIS A 507 -6.03 -4.35 16.32
C HIS A 507 -5.29 -4.75 15.02
N ILE A 508 -4.95 -6.03 14.94
CA ILE A 508 -4.44 -6.68 13.73
C ILE A 508 -5.39 -7.78 13.26
N LEU A 509 -5.37 -8.03 11.95
CA LEU A 509 -6.09 -9.13 11.33
C LEU A 509 -5.08 -10.23 11.02
N ILE A 510 -5.34 -11.44 11.51
CA ILE A 510 -4.55 -12.63 11.20
C ILE A 510 -5.37 -13.52 10.28
N THR A 511 -4.84 -13.78 9.09
CA THR A 511 -5.41 -14.72 8.13
C THR A 511 -4.64 -16.03 8.20
N GLU A 512 -5.28 -17.13 8.58
CA GLU A 512 -4.71 -18.47 8.63
C GLU A 512 -5.32 -19.35 7.53
N TYR A 513 -4.51 -19.75 6.54
CA TYR A 513 -4.92 -20.73 5.54
C TYR A 513 -4.43 -22.13 5.93
N ASN A 514 -5.36 -23.07 6.14
CA ASN A 514 -5.04 -24.47 6.37
C ASN A 514 -4.98 -25.21 5.02
N LYS A 515 -3.77 -25.53 4.56
CA LYS A 515 -3.52 -26.22 3.29
C LYS A 515 -4.14 -27.62 3.22
N LYS A 516 -4.28 -28.29 4.36
CA LYS A 516 -4.80 -29.67 4.46
C LYS A 516 -6.32 -29.68 4.45
N GLU A 517 -6.94 -28.82 5.24
CA GLU A 517 -8.40 -28.80 5.43
C GLU A 517 -9.13 -27.80 4.51
N LYS A 518 -8.39 -27.01 3.72
CA LYS A 518 -8.93 -26.10 2.70
C LYS A 518 -9.94 -25.09 3.24
N TYR A 519 -9.61 -24.51 4.40
CA TYR A 519 -10.33 -23.36 4.94
C TYR A 519 -9.37 -22.20 5.20
N THR A 520 -9.94 -21.01 5.23
CA THR A 520 -9.30 -19.79 5.72
C THR A 520 -9.98 -19.35 7.00
N ARG A 521 -9.22 -19.23 8.09
CA ARG A 521 -9.67 -18.60 9.32
C ARG A 521 -9.15 -17.18 9.36
N ILE A 522 -10.02 -16.24 9.72
CA ILE A 522 -9.66 -14.85 9.96
C ILE A 522 -9.88 -14.57 11.44
N SER A 523 -8.89 -14.02 12.14
CA SER A 523 -9.03 -13.52 13.51
C SER A 523 -8.67 -12.05 13.63
N ILE A 524 -9.39 -11.33 14.50
CA ILE A 524 -9.06 -9.95 14.88
C ILE A 524 -8.54 -9.99 16.31
N GLU A 525 -7.36 -9.41 16.50
CA GLU A 525 -6.63 -9.51 17.76
C GLU A 525 -6.12 -8.13 18.19
N ALA A 526 -6.33 -7.80 19.45
CA ALA A 526 -5.86 -6.57 20.06
C ALA A 526 -4.32 -6.53 20.15
N LEU A 527 -3.77 -5.31 20.09
CA LEU A 527 -2.34 -5.02 20.19
C LEU A 527 -1.87 -4.67 21.60
#